data_AF-A0A935HLC8-F1
#
_entry.id   AF-A0A935HLC8-F1
#
_cell.length_a   1.000
_cell.length_b   1.000
_cell.length_c   1.000
_cell.angle_alpha   90.00
_cell.angle_beta   90.00
_cell.angle_gamma   90.00
#
_symmetry.space_group_name_H-M   'P 1'
#
loop_
_entity.id
_entity.type
_entity.pdbx_description
1 polymer ?
#
loop_
_entity_poly.entity_id
_entity_poly.type
_entity_poly.pdbx_seq_one_letter_code
_entity_poly.pdbx_strand_id
1 'polypeptide(L)'
;MAITKEGNTVARSAAPDCETYNIDTYENNFYYANAYDESIGNVTVQRIHRTITMTVCHPGNDFNSDYYLPVTGSEGGGTVSYDLSPDNMNFKMSQEDINKYKKFAKLVKGIYDFAIKDKKTLDCLKTYSHMTDEQIYKILQFDKGPRIVIKDINTNTYWGNKYGYFKASEDKNVINIDIKTVMQYENQQGKVNEAAMVFFLSTVLLHESVHYGNSLNSFSEGKYDFGGGWEICVYGMRIDSPEGAQIYTQRQ
;
A
#
# COMPACT_ATOMS: atom_id res chain seq x y z
N MET A 1 -36.60 15.03 -4.30
CA MET A 1 -35.96 15.41 -3.01
C MET A 1 -35.13 14.19 -2.61
N ALA A 2 -33.80 14.15 -2.51
CA ALA A 2 -32.73 15.15 -2.56
C ALA A 2 -31.48 14.52 -3.26
N ILE A 3 -30.53 15.37 -3.65
CA ILE A 3 -29.27 15.11 -4.39
C ILE A 3 -28.15 14.73 -3.41
N THR A 4 -27.23 13.83 -3.81
CA THR A 4 -25.79 13.95 -3.50
C THR A 4 -24.90 13.57 -4.70
N LYS A 5 -24.07 14.54 -5.15
CA LYS A 5 -22.85 14.51 -6.01
C LYS A 5 -22.11 13.15 -6.04
N GLU A 6 -21.58 12.59 -7.14
CA GLU A 6 -20.80 13.18 -8.25
C GLU A 6 -20.97 12.42 -9.61
N GLY A 7 -21.43 13.13 -10.64
CA GLY A 7 -20.80 13.23 -11.98
C GLY A 7 -20.75 12.08 -13.01
N ASN A 8 -20.97 10.80 -12.69
CA ASN A 8 -20.73 9.74 -13.69
C ASN A 8 -21.96 9.45 -14.57
N THR A 9 -21.82 9.60 -15.89
CA THR A 9 -22.85 9.18 -16.86
C THR A 9 -22.47 7.83 -17.45
N VAL A 10 -23.21 6.78 -17.08
CA VAL A 10 -23.05 5.45 -17.67
C VAL A 10 -23.86 5.40 -18.97
N ALA A 11 -23.19 5.20 -20.10
CA ALA A 11 -23.84 4.95 -21.38
C ALA A 11 -23.65 3.48 -21.74
N ARG A 12 -24.74 2.72 -21.86
CA ARG A 12 -24.66 1.33 -22.35
C ARG A 12 -24.28 1.32 -23.83
N SER A 13 -23.21 0.61 -24.16
CA SER A 13 -22.79 0.39 -25.55
C SER A 13 -23.77 -0.55 -26.27
N ALA A 14 -23.73 -0.56 -27.60
CA ALA A 14 -24.57 -1.44 -28.42
C ALA A 14 -24.11 -2.92 -28.45
N ALA A 15 -22.99 -3.25 -27.81
CA ALA A 15 -22.55 -4.63 -27.64
C ALA A 15 -23.09 -5.18 -26.30
N PRO A 16 -23.79 -6.33 -26.30
CA PRO A 16 -24.57 -6.81 -25.15
C PRO A 16 -23.74 -7.07 -23.87
N ASP A 17 -22.42 -7.19 -23.98
CA ASP A 17 -21.54 -7.58 -22.87
C ASP A 17 -20.42 -6.57 -22.58
N CYS A 18 -20.53 -5.35 -23.14
CA CYS A 18 -19.55 -4.28 -22.91
C CYS A 18 -20.20 -3.05 -22.27
N GLU A 19 -19.59 -2.60 -21.18
CA GLU A 19 -19.97 -1.36 -20.51
C GLU A 19 -18.93 -0.28 -20.80
N THR A 20 -19.44 0.90 -21.17
CA THR A 20 -18.61 2.06 -21.47
C THR A 20 -18.86 3.14 -20.43
N TYR A 21 -17.78 3.55 -19.78
CA TYR A 21 -17.76 4.58 -18.75
C TYR A 21 -17.10 5.82 -19.32
N ASN A 22 -17.85 6.93 -19.39
CA ASN A 22 -17.33 8.23 -19.77
C ASN A 22 -17.10 9.05 -18.51
N ILE A 23 -15.85 9.46 -18.30
CA ILE A 23 -15.42 10.20 -17.13
C ILE A 23 -14.94 11.57 -17.59
N ASP A 24 -15.71 12.61 -17.28
CA ASP A 24 -15.35 13.99 -17.60
C ASP A 24 -14.31 14.53 -16.62
N THR A 25 -13.20 15.01 -17.16
CA THR A 25 -12.06 15.48 -16.40
C THR A 25 -12.13 17.00 -16.19
N TYR A 26 -12.21 17.42 -14.92
CA TYR A 26 -11.95 18.78 -14.49
C TYR A 26 -10.72 18.76 -13.58
N GLU A 27 -9.70 19.51 -13.99
CA GLU A 27 -8.42 19.83 -13.33
C GLU A 27 -7.92 18.86 -12.24
N ASN A 28 -6.79 18.20 -12.55
CA ASN A 28 -5.95 17.40 -11.66
C ASN A 28 -6.67 16.36 -10.81
N ASN A 29 -7.10 15.22 -11.36
CA ASN A 29 -7.55 14.10 -10.54
C ASN A 29 -7.28 12.72 -11.15
N PHE A 30 -6.96 11.78 -10.26
CA PHE A 30 -6.90 10.33 -10.49
C PHE A 30 -8.33 9.77 -10.61
N TYR A 31 -8.53 8.69 -11.38
CA TYR A 31 -9.86 8.14 -11.66
C TYR A 31 -9.99 6.67 -11.24
N TYR A 32 -11.19 6.33 -10.76
CA TYR A 32 -11.62 4.98 -10.38
C TYR A 32 -12.73 4.55 -11.33
N ALA A 33 -12.69 3.31 -11.79
CA ALA A 33 -13.79 2.73 -12.53
C ALA A 33 -13.89 1.24 -12.21
N ASN A 34 -15.12 0.75 -12.05
CA ASN A 34 -15.42 -0.54 -11.46
C ASN A 34 -15.77 -1.56 -12.55
N ALA A 35 -15.08 -2.69 -12.61
CA ALA A 35 -15.45 -3.84 -13.45
C ALA A 35 -14.78 -5.15 -12.95
N TYR A 36 -15.49 -6.29 -13.04
CA TYR A 36 -15.06 -7.61 -12.53
C TYR A 36 -15.31 -8.73 -13.55
N ASP A 37 -14.33 -9.61 -13.76
CA ASP A 37 -14.47 -11.04 -14.13
C ASP A 37 -13.10 -11.74 -13.95
N GLU A 38 -13.03 -13.05 -13.72
CA GLU A 38 -11.77 -13.83 -13.85
C GLU A 38 -11.45 -14.17 -15.32
N SER A 39 -12.36 -13.82 -16.23
CA SER A 39 -12.26 -13.95 -17.68
C SER A 39 -12.28 -12.59 -18.38
N ILE A 40 -11.74 -11.54 -17.75
CA ILE A 40 -11.72 -10.20 -18.35
C ILE A 40 -11.16 -10.29 -19.78
N GLY A 41 -11.99 -9.88 -20.74
CA GLY A 41 -11.53 -9.63 -22.10
C GLY A 41 -10.63 -8.38 -22.13
N ASN A 42 -10.39 -7.88 -23.34
CA ASN A 42 -9.54 -6.71 -23.52
C ASN A 42 -10.16 -5.46 -22.85
N VAL A 43 -9.43 -4.85 -21.91
CA VAL A 43 -9.74 -3.52 -21.39
C VAL A 43 -9.09 -2.49 -22.31
N THR A 44 -9.90 -1.59 -22.88
CA THR A 44 -9.38 -0.50 -23.70
C THR A 44 -9.67 0.82 -23.01
N VAL A 45 -8.61 1.57 -22.72
CA VAL A 45 -8.70 2.93 -22.18
C VAL A 45 -8.30 3.89 -23.29
N GLN A 46 -9.23 4.75 -23.69
CA GLN A 46 -8.96 5.79 -24.68
C GLN A 46 -9.21 7.16 -24.06
N ARG A 47 -8.19 8.02 -24.11
CA ARG A 47 -8.31 9.42 -23.74
C ARG A 47 -8.60 10.23 -24.99
N ILE A 48 -9.73 10.91 -25.02
CA ILE A 48 -10.08 11.86 -26.09
C ILE A 48 -10.31 13.21 -25.40
N HIS A 49 -9.34 14.12 -25.54
CA HIS A 49 -9.36 15.43 -24.88
C HIS A 49 -9.50 15.35 -23.33
N ARG A 50 -10.57 15.94 -22.78
CA ARG A 50 -10.91 16.00 -21.35
C ARG A 50 -11.83 14.87 -20.90
N THR A 51 -12.02 13.83 -21.70
CA THR A 51 -12.85 12.70 -21.31
C THR A 51 -12.01 11.43 -21.41
N ILE A 52 -12.04 10.63 -20.34
CA ILE A 52 -11.52 9.26 -20.36
C ILE A 52 -12.71 8.36 -20.64
N THR A 53 -12.61 7.59 -21.70
CA THR A 53 -13.56 6.53 -22.01
C THR A 53 -12.91 5.20 -21.66
N MET A 54 -13.48 4.51 -20.67
CA MET A 54 -13.11 3.14 -20.34
C MET A 54 -14.17 2.22 -20.90
N THR A 55 -13.77 1.24 -21.72
CA THR A 55 -14.67 0.17 -22.15
C THR A 55 -14.17 -1.14 -21.57
N VAL A 56 -15.06 -1.82 -20.85
CA VAL A 56 -14.81 -3.14 -20.29
C VAL A 56 -15.80 -4.11 -20.89
N CYS A 57 -15.29 -5.20 -21.44
CA CYS A 57 -16.08 -6.27 -22.04
C CYS A 57 -15.89 -7.54 -21.22
N HIS A 58 -17.00 -8.15 -20.82
CA HIS A 58 -17.01 -9.34 -19.95
C HIS A 58 -17.67 -10.51 -20.69
N PRO A 59 -17.15 -11.74 -20.60
CA PRO A 59 -17.85 -12.93 -21.03
C PRO A 59 -18.60 -13.59 -19.85
N GLY A 60 -19.57 -12.92 -19.21
CA GLY A 60 -20.33 -13.50 -18.09
C GLY A 60 -21.23 -12.54 -17.30
N ASN A 61 -22.18 -13.08 -16.52
CA ASN A 61 -23.32 -12.34 -15.95
C ASN A 61 -23.32 -12.11 -14.41
N ASP A 62 -22.29 -12.51 -13.65
CA ASP A 62 -22.35 -12.47 -12.18
C ASP A 62 -21.38 -11.43 -11.56
N PHE A 63 -21.94 -10.41 -10.89
CA PHE A 63 -21.22 -9.31 -10.24
C PHE A 63 -21.24 -9.42 -8.71
N ASN A 64 -20.08 -9.53 -8.03
CA ASN A 64 -19.92 -9.07 -6.65
C ASN A 64 -18.45 -8.89 -6.20
N SER A 65 -18.12 -7.72 -5.63
CA SER A 65 -16.88 -7.29 -4.91
C SER A 65 -15.83 -6.43 -5.65
N ASP A 66 -15.08 -5.63 -4.86
CA ASP A 66 -14.29 -4.44 -5.26
C ASP A 66 -12.78 -4.71 -5.45
N TYR A 67 -12.17 -4.11 -6.48
CA TYR A 67 -10.71 -4.03 -6.67
C TYR A 67 -10.27 -2.63 -7.15
N TYR A 68 -9.03 -2.25 -6.82
CA TYR A 68 -8.44 -0.95 -7.16
C TYR A 68 -7.26 -1.13 -8.12
N LEU A 69 -7.31 -0.51 -9.30
CA LEU A 69 -6.19 -0.44 -10.24
C LEU A 69 -5.72 1.01 -10.40
N PRO A 70 -4.43 1.33 -10.17
CA PRO A 70 -3.88 2.63 -10.49
C PRO A 70 -3.58 2.73 -11.99
N VAL A 71 -4.21 3.69 -12.68
CA VAL A 71 -3.86 4.03 -14.07
C VAL A 71 -2.89 5.20 -14.05
N THR A 72 -1.62 4.97 -14.39
CA THR A 72 -0.66 6.04 -14.67
C THR A 72 -0.45 6.13 -16.17
N GLY A 73 -1.14 7.08 -16.81
CA GLY A 73 -0.96 7.38 -18.23
C GLY A 73 0.16 8.39 -18.45
N SER A 74 1.24 7.96 -19.11
CA SER A 74 2.12 8.84 -19.89
C SER A 74 1.40 9.25 -21.18
N GLU A 75 1.63 10.48 -21.64
CA GLU A 75 1.10 10.99 -22.91
C GLU A 75 1.69 10.22 -24.11
N GLY A 76 1.07 9.09 -24.45
CA GLY A 76 1.44 8.29 -25.60
C GLY A 76 0.47 7.13 -25.76
N GLY A 77 -0.32 7.17 -26.82
CA GLY A 77 -1.27 6.10 -27.15
C GLY A 77 -0.54 4.79 -27.38
N GLY A 78 -0.53 3.93 -26.35
CA GLY A 78 0.00 2.58 -26.40
C GLY A 78 -0.84 1.69 -25.51
N THR A 79 -1.27 0.55 -26.05
CA THR A 79 -1.94 -0.50 -25.30
C THR A 79 -0.95 -1.08 -24.29
N VAL A 80 -1.20 -0.88 -22.99
CA VAL A 80 -0.37 -1.50 -21.94
C VAL A 80 -1.00 -2.85 -21.58
N SER A 81 -0.35 -3.93 -21.97
CA SER A 81 -0.66 -5.29 -21.51
C SER A 81 0.16 -5.58 -20.26
N TYR A 82 -0.49 -5.89 -19.14
CA TYR A 82 0.19 -6.36 -17.94
C TYR A 82 0.29 -7.88 -17.98
N ASP A 83 1.52 -8.40 -18.03
CA ASP A 83 1.80 -9.82 -17.84
C ASP A 83 1.84 -10.12 -16.33
N LEU A 84 0.82 -10.82 -15.83
CA LEU A 84 0.71 -11.26 -14.43
C LEU A 84 1.35 -12.65 -14.25
N SER A 85 2.54 -12.86 -14.81
CA SER A 85 3.29 -14.10 -14.61
C SER A 85 3.70 -14.26 -13.12
N PRO A 86 3.54 -15.44 -12.49
CA PRO A 86 3.74 -15.64 -11.05
C PRO A 86 5.19 -15.50 -10.53
N ASP A 87 6.16 -15.35 -11.41
CA ASP A 87 7.57 -15.55 -11.05
C ASP A 87 8.34 -14.23 -10.96
N ASN A 88 8.50 -13.79 -9.70
CA ASN A 88 9.37 -12.73 -9.13
C ASN A 88 8.64 -11.45 -8.62
N MET A 89 8.36 -11.39 -7.31
CA MET A 89 7.46 -10.41 -6.66
C MET A 89 8.01 -9.89 -5.29
N ASN A 90 7.63 -8.67 -4.87
CA ASN A 90 8.33 -7.84 -3.88
C ASN A 90 7.32 -6.85 -3.15
N PHE A 91 7.36 -6.48 -1.84
CA PHE A 91 6.20 -6.07 -0.94
C PHE A 91 5.04 -7.02 -1.10
N LYS A 92 5.45 -8.25 -0.86
CA LYS A 92 4.68 -9.46 -1.02
C LYS A 92 4.48 -10.05 0.37
N MET A 93 3.25 -10.40 0.70
CA MET A 93 2.99 -11.42 1.71
C MET A 93 2.80 -12.75 0.98
N SER A 94 3.13 -13.88 1.62
CA SER A 94 2.78 -15.18 1.04
C SER A 94 1.26 -15.31 0.94
N GLN A 95 0.74 -16.08 -0.04
CA GLN A 95 -0.71 -16.30 -0.13
C GLN A 95 -1.26 -16.97 1.14
N GLU A 96 -0.45 -17.83 1.77
CA GLU A 96 -0.75 -18.41 3.09
C GLU A 96 -0.91 -17.32 4.15
N ASP A 97 0.03 -16.39 4.27
CA ASP A 97 -0.02 -15.29 5.23
C ASP A 97 -1.20 -14.34 4.93
N ILE A 98 -1.49 -14.05 3.66
CA ILE A 98 -2.64 -13.22 3.27
C ILE A 98 -3.95 -13.87 3.74
N ASN A 99 -4.09 -15.18 3.57
CA ASN A 99 -5.28 -15.91 3.96
C ASN A 99 -5.41 -16.02 5.48
N LYS A 100 -4.28 -16.15 6.19
CA LYS A 100 -4.21 -16.33 7.64
C LYS A 100 -4.33 -15.02 8.42
N TYR A 101 -3.70 -13.95 7.96
CA TYR A 101 -3.60 -12.65 8.62
C TYR A 101 -4.31 -11.57 7.81
N LYS A 102 -5.65 -11.67 7.73
CA LYS A 102 -6.46 -10.86 6.81
C LYS A 102 -6.44 -9.37 7.14
N LYS A 103 -6.48 -9.00 8.43
CA LYS A 103 -6.44 -7.58 8.82
C LYS A 103 -5.08 -6.98 8.48
N PHE A 104 -4.00 -7.69 8.80
CA PHE A 104 -2.65 -7.27 8.51
C PHE A 104 -2.38 -7.18 7.01
N ALA A 105 -2.85 -8.14 6.21
CA ALA A 105 -2.76 -8.07 4.76
C ALA A 105 -3.48 -6.84 4.19
N LYS A 106 -4.66 -6.50 4.73
CA LYS A 106 -5.37 -5.26 4.37
C LYS A 106 -4.56 -4.01 4.74
N LEU A 107 -3.92 -4.00 5.90
CA LEU A 107 -3.05 -2.91 6.35
C LEU A 107 -1.85 -2.75 5.40
N VAL A 108 -1.15 -3.84 5.07
CA VAL A 108 0.00 -3.83 4.15
C VAL A 108 -0.41 -3.26 2.78
N LYS A 109 -1.58 -3.63 2.25
CA LYS A 109 -2.11 -3.07 1.01
C LYS A 109 -2.39 -1.56 1.09
N GLY A 110 -2.72 -1.05 2.28
CA GLY A 110 -3.01 0.36 2.52
C GLY A 110 -1.79 1.23 2.82
N ILE A 111 -0.60 0.66 2.95
CA ILE A 111 0.58 1.39 3.42
C ILE A 111 1.02 2.50 2.46
N TYR A 112 0.87 2.26 1.15
CA TYR A 112 1.14 3.24 0.09
C TYR A 112 0.33 4.51 0.32
N ASP A 113 -0.99 4.36 0.44
CA ASP A 113 -1.92 5.47 0.65
C ASP A 113 -1.64 6.21 1.95
N PHE A 114 -1.31 5.50 3.02
CA PHE A 114 -0.96 6.11 4.30
C PHE A 114 0.28 7.01 4.18
N ALA A 115 1.33 6.54 3.51
CA ALA A 115 2.60 7.24 3.44
C ALA A 115 2.59 8.44 2.48
N ILE A 116 1.93 8.34 1.32
CA ILE A 116 2.03 9.36 0.27
C ILE A 116 1.00 10.49 0.41
N LYS A 117 -0.13 10.25 1.11
CA LYS A 117 -1.18 11.26 1.28
C LYS A 117 -0.77 12.37 2.24
N ASP A 118 0.08 12.05 3.21
CA ASP A 118 0.65 13.02 4.14
C ASP A 118 2.02 13.51 3.65
N LYS A 119 2.08 14.78 3.25
CA LYS A 119 3.32 15.37 2.73
C LYS A 119 4.48 15.28 3.73
N LYS A 120 4.20 15.44 5.02
CA LYS A 120 5.21 15.37 6.07
C LYS A 120 5.80 13.96 6.15
N THR A 121 4.96 12.94 6.12
CA THR A 121 5.38 11.52 6.11
C THR A 121 6.25 11.22 4.90
N LEU A 122 5.83 11.64 3.70
CA LEU A 122 6.62 11.45 2.47
C LEU A 122 7.97 12.17 2.52
N ASP A 123 8.00 13.45 2.93
CA ASP A 123 9.24 14.23 3.01
C ASP A 123 10.22 13.64 4.04
N CYS A 124 9.71 13.19 5.19
CA CYS A 124 10.53 12.50 6.19
C CYS A 124 11.05 11.15 5.65
N LEU A 125 10.23 10.36 4.94
CA LEU A 125 10.68 9.10 4.33
C LEU A 125 11.88 9.36 3.42
N LYS A 126 11.76 10.31 2.47
CA LYS A 126 12.86 10.68 1.56
C LYS A 126 14.14 11.03 2.31
N THR A 127 13.99 11.85 3.35
CA THR A 127 15.11 12.38 4.13
C THR A 127 15.86 11.25 4.84
N TYR A 128 15.15 10.32 5.48
CA TYR A 128 15.77 9.32 6.34
C TYR A 128 16.11 8.01 5.61
N SER A 129 15.44 7.70 4.50
CA SER A 129 15.69 6.51 3.69
C SER A 129 16.58 6.78 2.48
N HIS A 130 16.91 8.05 2.23
CA HIS A 130 17.62 8.53 1.04
C HIS A 130 16.98 8.12 -0.29
N MET A 131 15.67 7.86 -0.29
CA MET A 131 14.94 7.47 -1.48
C MET A 131 14.37 8.68 -2.23
N THR A 132 14.27 8.55 -3.54
CA THR A 132 13.48 9.45 -4.38
C THR A 132 11.98 9.16 -4.23
N ASP A 133 11.14 10.08 -4.70
CA ASP A 133 9.68 9.87 -4.74
C ASP A 133 9.32 8.61 -5.53
N GLU A 134 9.95 8.42 -6.69
CA GLU A 134 9.74 7.23 -7.52
C GLU A 134 10.11 5.93 -6.80
N GLN A 135 11.24 5.92 -6.06
CA GLN A 135 11.64 4.76 -5.27
C GLN A 135 10.62 4.50 -4.15
N ILE A 136 10.17 5.53 -3.42
CA ILE A 136 9.16 5.38 -2.36
C ILE A 136 7.86 4.82 -2.95
N TYR A 137 7.38 5.39 -4.06
CA TYR A 137 6.14 4.95 -4.69
C TYR A 137 6.25 3.51 -5.19
N LYS A 138 7.39 3.17 -5.80
CA LYS A 138 7.64 1.84 -6.30
C LYS A 138 7.70 0.84 -5.16
N ILE A 139 8.40 1.14 -4.06
CA ILE A 139 8.48 0.18 -2.97
C ILE A 139 7.11 0.08 -2.32
N LEU A 140 6.50 1.14 -1.82
CA LEU A 140 5.29 1.02 -1.00
C LEU A 140 4.07 0.49 -1.75
N GLN A 141 4.09 0.48 -3.09
CA GLN A 141 3.10 -0.23 -3.89
C GLN A 141 3.12 -1.74 -3.56
N PHE A 142 1.93 -2.26 -3.24
CA PHE A 142 1.72 -3.69 -3.07
C PHE A 142 2.24 -4.44 -4.31
N ASP A 143 2.92 -5.57 -4.09
CA ASP A 143 3.60 -6.37 -5.10
C ASP A 143 4.82 -5.72 -5.83
N LYS A 144 5.35 -4.58 -5.35
CA LYS A 144 6.61 -3.99 -5.88
C LYS A 144 7.86 -3.76 -4.97
N GLY A 145 7.86 -3.85 -3.63
CA GLY A 145 9.08 -3.61 -2.76
C GLY A 145 9.68 -4.79 -1.94
N PRO A 146 10.08 -4.75 -0.66
CA PRO A 146 10.59 -5.94 0.04
C PRO A 146 9.47 -6.87 0.54
N ARG A 147 9.65 -8.18 0.43
CA ARG A 147 8.74 -9.21 0.94
C ARG A 147 8.55 -9.06 2.46
N ILE A 148 7.29 -9.11 2.91
CA ILE A 148 6.93 -9.13 4.32
C ILE A 148 6.89 -10.59 4.79
N VAL A 149 7.68 -10.90 5.82
CA VAL A 149 7.72 -12.22 6.45
C VAL A 149 7.23 -12.10 7.88
N ILE A 150 6.16 -12.82 8.20
CA ILE A 150 5.63 -12.91 9.56
C ILE A 150 6.31 -14.10 10.23
N LYS A 151 7.03 -13.86 11.31
CA LYS A 151 7.73 -14.93 12.05
C LYS A 151 7.87 -14.60 13.52
N ASP A 152 8.20 -15.61 14.33
CA ASP A 152 8.56 -15.38 15.73
C ASP A 152 9.91 -14.66 15.78
N ILE A 153 9.87 -13.37 16.11
CA ILE A 153 11.07 -12.58 16.34
C ILE A 153 11.34 -12.74 17.83
N ASN A 154 12.22 -13.68 18.20
CA ASN A 154 12.57 -13.89 19.59
C ASN A 154 13.13 -12.59 20.20
N THR A 155 12.32 -11.94 21.04
CA THR A 155 12.56 -10.59 21.56
C THR A 155 13.50 -10.53 22.76
N ASN A 156 14.11 -11.65 23.17
CA ASN A 156 15.12 -11.68 24.24
C ASN A 156 16.48 -11.12 23.78
N THR A 157 16.47 -9.98 23.11
CA THR A 157 17.68 -9.23 22.76
C THR A 157 17.84 -8.03 23.69
N TYR A 158 19.09 -7.63 23.92
CA TYR A 158 19.47 -6.49 24.77
C TYR A 158 18.81 -5.15 24.39
N TRP A 159 18.23 -5.06 23.18
CA TRP A 159 17.68 -3.83 22.60
C TRP A 159 16.15 -3.70 22.73
N GLY A 160 15.51 -4.58 23.51
CA GLY A 160 14.06 -4.55 23.75
C GLY A 160 13.25 -5.39 22.77
N ASN A 161 11.92 -5.25 22.86
CA ASN A 161 10.98 -5.96 21.99
C ASN A 161 11.14 -5.48 20.56
N LYS A 162 11.48 -6.41 19.65
CA LYS A 162 11.51 -6.16 18.22
C LYS A 162 10.16 -6.53 17.63
N TYR A 163 9.41 -5.52 17.18
CA TYR A 163 8.13 -5.69 16.51
C TYR A 163 8.29 -5.88 15.00
N GLY A 164 9.42 -5.46 14.46
CA GLY A 164 9.90 -5.73 13.11
C GLY A 164 11.42 -5.67 13.07
N TYR A 165 11.99 -6.11 11.95
CA TYR A 165 13.37 -5.76 11.56
C TYR A 165 13.62 -5.99 10.07
N PHE A 166 14.46 -5.13 9.51
CA PHE A 166 15.14 -5.30 8.24
C PHE A 166 16.64 -5.54 8.48
N LYS A 167 17.23 -6.51 7.77
CA LYS A 167 18.67 -6.78 7.83
C LYS A 167 19.18 -7.27 6.49
N ALA A 168 19.81 -6.35 5.75
CA ALA A 168 20.29 -6.60 4.39
C ALA A 168 21.26 -7.79 4.27
N SER A 169 22.04 -8.06 5.33
CA SER A 169 22.97 -9.20 5.36
C SER A 169 22.28 -10.56 5.54
N GLU A 170 21.05 -10.60 6.02
CA GLU A 170 20.24 -11.83 6.11
C GLU A 170 19.49 -12.04 4.80
N ASP A 171 18.69 -11.05 4.40
CA ASP A 171 18.02 -11.01 3.10
C ASP A 171 17.71 -9.55 2.75
N LYS A 172 18.33 -9.04 1.69
CA LYS A 172 18.20 -7.64 1.24
C LYS A 172 16.81 -7.26 0.77
N ASN A 173 15.92 -8.23 0.54
CA ASN A 173 14.58 -8.02 0.03
C ASN A 173 13.49 -8.41 1.04
N VAL A 174 13.81 -8.55 2.34
CA VAL A 174 12.84 -8.98 3.35
C VAL A 174 12.75 -8.03 4.53
N ILE A 175 11.53 -7.60 4.83
CA ILE A 175 11.16 -7.00 6.11
C ILE A 175 10.48 -8.09 6.94
N ASN A 176 10.97 -8.31 8.16
CA ASN A 176 10.40 -9.28 9.08
C ASN A 176 9.51 -8.56 10.08
N ILE A 177 8.35 -9.13 10.38
CA ILE A 177 7.38 -8.61 11.35
C ILE A 177 7.07 -9.69 12.38
N ASP A 178 6.95 -9.30 13.64
CA ASP A 178 6.74 -10.22 14.75
C ASP A 178 5.33 -10.82 14.70
N ILE A 179 5.27 -12.15 14.71
CA ILE A 179 4.02 -12.91 14.64
C ILE A 179 3.09 -12.63 15.82
N LYS A 180 3.61 -12.38 17.02
CA LYS A 180 2.76 -12.14 18.20
C LYS A 180 2.04 -10.81 18.06
N THR A 181 2.73 -9.81 17.52
CA THR A 181 2.19 -8.48 17.24
C THR A 181 1.14 -8.52 16.14
N VAL A 182 1.40 -9.24 15.05
CA VAL A 182 0.39 -9.48 14.00
C VAL A 182 -0.82 -10.19 14.58
N MET A 183 -0.62 -11.24 15.37
CA MET A 183 -1.71 -11.98 16.00
C MET A 183 -2.51 -11.12 16.99
N GLN A 184 -1.85 -10.21 17.72
CA GLN A 184 -2.55 -9.25 18.57
C GLN A 184 -3.48 -8.36 17.72
N TYR A 185 -3.00 -7.86 16.58
CA TYR A 185 -3.83 -7.07 15.67
C TYR A 185 -5.00 -7.86 15.06
N GLU A 186 -4.73 -9.08 14.58
CA GLU A 186 -5.79 -9.95 14.03
C GLU A 186 -6.91 -10.19 15.05
N ASN A 187 -6.54 -10.47 16.30
CA ASN A 187 -7.49 -10.78 17.38
C ASN A 187 -8.04 -9.55 18.10
N GLN A 188 -7.58 -8.34 17.76
CA GLN A 188 -7.99 -7.13 18.47
C GLN A 188 -9.49 -6.88 18.34
N GLN A 189 -10.12 -6.56 19.47
CA GLN A 189 -11.51 -6.12 19.57
C GLN A 189 -11.57 -4.63 19.97
N GLY A 190 -12.59 -3.93 19.49
CA GLY A 190 -12.84 -2.52 19.80
C GLY A 190 -12.09 -1.55 18.89
N LYS A 191 -12.79 -0.49 18.44
CA LYS A 191 -12.31 0.45 17.43
C LYS A 191 -11.04 1.23 17.84
N VAL A 192 -10.96 1.66 19.10
CA VAL A 192 -9.81 2.47 19.59
C VAL A 192 -8.52 1.65 19.55
N ASN A 193 -8.56 0.41 20.02
CA ASN A 193 -7.39 -0.45 20.05
C ASN A 193 -7.03 -0.92 18.63
N GLU A 194 -8.02 -1.12 17.75
CA GLU A 194 -7.77 -1.44 16.35
C GLU A 194 -7.05 -0.29 15.63
N ALA A 195 -7.50 0.96 15.80
CA ALA A 195 -6.84 2.12 15.21
C ALA A 195 -5.39 2.30 15.71
N ALA A 196 -5.17 2.11 17.02
CA ALA A 196 -3.83 2.14 17.60
C ALA A 196 -2.92 1.04 17.01
N MET A 197 -3.42 -0.18 16.85
CA MET A 197 -2.67 -1.28 16.22
C MET A 197 -2.40 -1.04 14.74
N VAL A 198 -3.36 -0.46 14.00
CA VAL A 198 -3.15 -0.06 12.61
C VAL A 198 -2.03 0.97 12.51
N PHE A 199 -2.08 2.01 13.33
CA PHE A 199 -1.05 3.05 13.38
C PHE A 199 0.32 2.46 13.76
N PHE A 200 0.35 1.60 14.78
CA PHE A 200 1.57 0.95 15.25
C PHE A 200 2.22 0.09 14.15
N LEU A 201 1.49 -0.85 13.56
CA LEU A 201 2.03 -1.75 12.55
C LEU A 201 2.39 -1.03 11.25
N SER A 202 1.65 0.02 10.88
CA SER A 202 2.02 0.88 9.75
C SER A 202 3.34 1.61 10.02
N THR A 203 3.53 2.08 11.26
CA THR A 203 4.76 2.72 11.71
C THR A 203 5.93 1.75 11.66
N VAL A 204 5.77 0.52 12.19
CA VAL A 204 6.80 -0.53 12.10
C VAL A 204 7.16 -0.82 10.64
N LEU A 205 6.19 -1.00 9.75
CA LEU A 205 6.47 -1.27 8.33
C LEU A 205 7.25 -0.13 7.67
N LEU A 206 6.88 1.13 7.92
CA LEU A 206 7.57 2.29 7.35
C LEU A 206 8.95 2.50 7.97
N HIS A 207 9.10 2.25 9.28
CA HIS A 207 10.39 2.24 9.96
C HIS A 207 11.35 1.27 9.27
N GLU A 208 10.93 0.02 9.07
CA GLU A 208 11.78 -0.96 8.38
C GLU A 208 11.99 -0.62 6.89
N SER A 209 11.04 0.08 6.27
CA SER A 209 11.19 0.59 4.90
C SER A 209 12.27 1.66 4.79
N VAL A 210 12.50 2.45 5.84
CA VAL A 210 13.60 3.42 5.90
C VAL A 210 14.94 2.68 5.84
N HIS A 211 15.10 1.63 6.66
CA HIS A 211 16.30 0.80 6.64
C HIS A 211 16.52 0.09 5.30
N TYR A 212 15.43 -0.40 4.71
CA TYR A 212 15.46 -0.95 3.36
C TYR A 212 15.92 0.09 2.32
N GLY A 213 15.38 1.30 2.37
CA GLY A 213 15.74 2.39 1.46
C GLY A 213 17.21 2.81 1.58
N ASN A 214 17.75 2.87 2.80
CA ASN A 214 19.17 3.15 3.01
C ASN A 214 20.04 2.05 2.40
N SER A 215 19.68 0.78 2.63
CA SER A 215 20.36 -0.36 2.00
C SER A 215 20.29 -0.31 0.47
N LEU A 216 19.11 0.02 -0.11
CA LEU A 216 18.92 0.15 -1.55
C LEU A 216 19.83 1.21 -2.16
N ASN A 217 20.05 2.32 -1.44
CA ASN A 217 20.88 3.44 -1.88
C ASN A 217 22.34 3.33 -1.39
N SER A 218 22.76 2.17 -0.87
CA SER A 218 24.11 1.94 -0.33
C SER A 218 24.53 2.96 0.73
N PHE A 219 23.56 3.51 1.46
CA PHE A 219 23.78 4.46 2.54
C PHE A 219 24.05 3.71 3.85
N SER A 220 25.20 3.99 4.48
CA SER A 220 25.56 3.35 5.74
C SER A 220 24.92 4.05 6.93
N GLU A 221 24.17 3.30 7.73
CA GLU A 221 23.53 3.86 8.93
C GLU A 221 24.48 3.97 10.12
N GLY A 222 25.59 3.23 10.11
CA GLY A 222 26.55 3.19 11.20
C GLY A 222 25.90 2.81 12.53
N LYS A 223 25.89 3.74 13.49
CA LYS A 223 25.26 3.58 14.81
C LYS A 223 23.92 4.29 14.93
N TYR A 224 23.48 4.98 13.88
CA TYR A 224 22.24 5.76 13.90
C TYR A 224 21.09 4.88 13.46
N ASP A 225 19.97 4.97 14.16
CA ASP A 225 18.72 4.31 13.79
C ASP A 225 17.90 5.29 12.93
N PHE A 226 18.01 5.16 11.60
CA PHE A 226 17.31 6.04 10.67
C PHE A 226 15.79 5.86 10.72
N GLY A 227 15.29 4.66 11.04
CA GLY A 227 13.87 4.42 11.27
C GLY A 227 13.35 5.21 12.46
N GLY A 228 14.09 5.19 13.59
CA GLY A 228 13.78 6.02 14.76
C GLY A 228 13.87 7.53 14.47
N GLY A 229 14.83 7.94 13.64
CA GLY A 229 14.93 9.32 13.16
C GLY A 229 13.70 9.75 12.34
N TRP A 230 13.22 8.86 11.46
CA TRP A 230 11.99 9.07 10.69
C TRP A 230 10.76 9.22 11.60
N GLU A 231 10.59 8.37 12.60
CA GLU A 231 9.47 8.47 13.55
C GLU A 231 9.45 9.82 14.27
N ILE A 232 10.60 10.28 14.75
CA ILE A 232 10.72 11.60 15.40
C ILE A 232 10.38 12.72 14.41
N CYS A 233 10.80 12.61 13.15
CA CYS A 233 10.46 13.58 12.11
C CYS A 233 8.94 13.67 11.89
N VAL A 234 8.27 12.53 11.72
CA VAL A 234 6.82 12.49 11.41
C VAL A 234 5.97 12.78 12.65
N TYR A 235 6.24 12.10 13.76
CA TYR A 235 5.37 12.08 14.94
C TYR A 235 5.86 12.96 16.09
N GLY A 236 7.11 13.44 16.04
CA GLY A 236 7.74 14.19 17.13
C GLY A 236 8.25 13.31 18.28
N MET A 237 8.09 11.99 18.17
CA MET A 237 8.51 10.99 19.17
C MET A 237 8.67 9.62 18.51
N ARG A 238 9.38 8.71 19.19
CA ARG A 238 9.41 7.30 18.80
C ARG A 238 8.11 6.59 19.20
N ILE A 239 7.67 5.65 18.38
CA ILE A 239 6.53 4.78 18.62
C ILE A 239 7.05 3.37 18.89
N ASP A 240 7.62 3.17 20.08
CA ASP A 240 8.33 1.93 20.41
C ASP A 240 7.40 0.80 20.90
N SER A 241 6.08 1.02 21.00
CA SER A 241 5.12 -0.03 21.40
C SER A 241 3.67 0.26 20.97
N PRO A 242 2.80 -0.76 20.96
CA PRO A 242 1.35 -0.58 20.77
C PRO A 242 0.71 0.43 21.73
N GLU A 243 1.14 0.45 23.00
CA GLU A 243 0.67 1.40 24.00
C GLU A 243 1.13 2.83 23.68
N GLY A 244 2.37 2.99 23.20
CA GLY A 244 2.86 4.28 22.71
C GLY A 244 2.03 4.80 21.54
N ALA A 245 1.68 3.92 20.59
CA ALA A 245 0.78 4.22 19.49
C ALA A 245 -0.64 4.62 19.98
N GLN A 246 -1.17 3.92 20.97
CA GLN A 246 -2.47 4.26 21.56
C GLN A 246 -2.47 5.65 22.21
N ILE A 247 -1.42 5.97 22.98
CA ILE A 247 -1.28 7.29 23.61
C ILE A 247 -1.17 8.39 22.54
N TYR A 248 -0.40 8.15 21.48
CA TYR A 248 -0.25 9.11 20.38
C TYR A 248 -1.58 9.36 19.66
N THR A 249 -2.28 8.30 19.26
CA THR A 249 -3.53 8.39 18.51
C THR A 249 -4.68 9.04 19.29
N GLN A 250 -4.65 9.00 20.63
CA GLN A 250 -5.64 9.69 21.48
C GLN A 250 -5.38 11.20 21.64
N ARG A 251 -4.19 11.68 21.27
CA ARG A 251 -3.80 13.11 21.41
C ARG A 251 -3.98 13.93 20.13
N GLN A 252 -4.20 13.27 18.99
CA GLN A 252 -4.49 13.90 17.69
C GLN A 252 -5.98 14.22 17.58
#